data_AF-A0A9D8L4Q4-F1
#
_entry.id   AF-A0A9D8L4Q4-F1
#
_cell.length_a   1.000
_cell.length_b   1.000
_cell.length_c   1.000
_cell.angle_alpha   90.00
_cell.angle_beta   90.00
_cell.angle_gamma   90.00
#
_symmetry.space_group_name_H-M   'P 1'
#
loop_
_entity.id
_entity.type
_entity.pdbx_description
1 polymer ?
#
loop_
_entity_poly.entity_id
_entity_poly.type
_entity_poly.pdbx_seq_one_letter_code
_entity_poly.pdbx_strand_id
1 'polypeptide(L)'
;ALVHNLSHGGRLPVFKAYASGRVTGAGLQPQPDDAVPRFDYEDHVRALVEKRIWPESTRRISELRLTIRYESASFFSRRLGRGKLHLDIVDYPGEWLLDLTLLSRDYATWSGEALAFARAEGHDAVAAPWLARLATVDPGAPEDETLARELAALFTEYLGACRRSDRVATQPPGRFLMPGDLDGSPALTFAPLPVEGTPPAGSLAAMMARRYESYKSAVVRPFFRDHFARLDRQIVLVDVLDALDAGATALADLEGALADVLSAFRIGGTGWFSSLVTRRIDRILFAATKADHLHHGDHDRLEAILARLVAGAVGRAKFAGARVEVLALGSVRATREGTVSRRGEALPSIIGTPLPGETVEGRAF
;
A
#
# COMPACT_ATOMS: atom_id res chain seq x y z
N ALA A 1 -7.07 -2.66 -14.85
CA ALA A 1 -8.14 -1.87 -15.51
C ALA A 1 -7.65 -0.62 -16.27
N LEU A 2 -6.86 0.27 -15.65
CA LEU A 2 -6.37 1.51 -16.30
C LEU A 2 -5.73 1.25 -17.68
N VAL A 3 -4.80 0.30 -17.74
CA VAL A 3 -4.13 -0.15 -18.96
C VAL A 3 -5.12 -0.60 -20.03
N HIS A 4 -6.15 -1.37 -19.63
CA HIS A 4 -7.18 -1.88 -20.52
C HIS A 4 -8.00 -0.75 -21.14
N ASN A 5 -8.49 0.19 -20.32
CA ASN A 5 -9.25 1.34 -20.79
C ASN A 5 -8.45 2.24 -21.74
N LEU A 6 -7.15 2.43 -21.50
CA LEU A 6 -6.32 3.27 -22.38
C LEU A 6 -5.96 2.56 -23.70
N SER A 7 -5.71 1.25 -23.66
CA SER A 7 -5.24 0.50 -24.83
C SER A 7 -6.36 0.01 -25.75
N HIS A 8 -7.51 -0.35 -25.18
CA HIS A 8 -8.63 -0.97 -25.91
C HIS A 8 -9.84 -0.05 -26.09
N GLY A 9 -9.78 1.17 -25.57
CA GLY A 9 -10.77 2.20 -25.83
C GLY A 9 -11.94 2.24 -24.84
N GLY A 10 -11.65 2.60 -23.58
CA GLY A 10 -12.64 2.74 -22.52
C GLY A 10 -13.50 4.01 -22.61
N ARG A 11 -14.51 4.12 -21.73
CA ARG A 11 -15.32 5.33 -21.56
C ARG A 11 -14.64 6.26 -20.54
N LEU A 12 -13.87 7.23 -21.02
CA LEU A 12 -13.08 8.15 -20.18
C LEU A 12 -13.52 9.62 -20.36
N PRO A 13 -14.78 10.00 -20.04
CA PRO A 13 -15.32 11.34 -20.31
C PRO A 13 -14.64 12.46 -19.51
N VAL A 14 -14.15 12.15 -18.31
CA VAL A 14 -13.44 13.10 -17.44
C VAL A 14 -11.97 13.26 -17.83
N PHE A 15 -11.42 12.35 -18.63
CA PHE A 15 -10.06 12.46 -19.15
C PHE A 15 -10.07 13.34 -20.40
N LYS A 16 -9.94 14.66 -20.22
CA LYS A 16 -10.07 15.69 -21.28
C LYS A 16 -9.34 15.34 -22.59
N ALA A 17 -8.12 14.78 -22.52
CA ALA A 17 -7.37 14.41 -23.74
C ALA A 17 -8.02 13.28 -24.52
N TYR A 18 -8.56 12.29 -23.82
CA TYR A 18 -9.28 11.18 -24.44
C TYR A 18 -10.66 11.64 -24.93
N ALA A 19 -11.42 12.36 -24.09
CA ALA A 19 -12.75 12.87 -24.43
C ALA A 19 -12.76 13.84 -25.62
N SER A 20 -11.68 14.60 -25.84
CA SER A 20 -11.53 15.50 -27.00
C SER A 20 -10.94 14.82 -28.24
N GLY A 21 -10.80 13.49 -28.25
CA GLY A 21 -10.25 12.74 -29.39
C GLY A 21 -8.75 12.95 -29.64
N ARG A 22 -8.03 13.56 -28.69
CA ARG A 22 -6.59 13.85 -28.83
C ARG A 22 -5.70 12.67 -28.50
N VAL A 23 -6.21 11.65 -27.79
CA VAL A 23 -5.47 10.39 -27.60
C VAL A 23 -5.68 9.55 -28.84
N THR A 24 -4.61 9.34 -29.59
CA THR A 24 -4.66 8.65 -30.89
C THR A 24 -4.31 7.16 -30.81
N GLY A 25 -3.97 6.69 -29.60
CA GLY A 25 -3.73 5.29 -29.29
C GLY A 25 -2.80 5.13 -28.09
N ALA A 26 -2.98 4.05 -27.35
CA ALA A 26 -2.06 3.62 -26.32
C ALA A 26 -1.73 2.14 -26.51
N GLY A 27 -0.52 1.74 -26.15
CA GLY A 27 -0.10 0.35 -26.25
C GLY A 27 1.08 0.05 -25.34
N LEU A 28 1.18 -1.21 -24.93
CA LEU A 28 2.29 -1.70 -24.14
C LEU A 28 3.59 -1.62 -24.95
N GLN A 29 4.67 -1.29 -24.27
CA GLN A 29 6.02 -1.31 -24.81
C GLN A 29 6.94 -2.04 -23.83
N PRO A 30 8.12 -2.50 -24.28
CA PRO A 30 9.15 -2.99 -23.36
C PRO A 30 9.42 -1.98 -22.23
N GLN A 31 9.50 -2.49 -21.01
CA GLN A 31 9.78 -1.68 -19.82
C GLN A 31 11.24 -1.22 -19.81
N PRO A 32 11.58 -0.15 -19.06
CA PRO A 32 12.93 0.39 -19.04
C PRO A 32 13.92 -0.40 -18.18
N ASP A 33 13.45 -1.12 -17.17
CA ASP A 33 14.30 -1.82 -16.20
C ASP A 33 14.10 -3.33 -16.28
N ASP A 34 15.06 -4.04 -16.87
CA ASP A 34 15.00 -5.50 -17.03
C ASP A 34 15.27 -6.27 -15.72
N ALA A 35 15.72 -5.59 -14.64
CA ALA A 35 15.91 -6.20 -13.33
C ALA A 35 14.61 -6.27 -12.51
N VAL A 36 13.57 -5.52 -12.90
CA VAL A 36 12.27 -5.51 -12.23
C VAL A 36 11.31 -6.46 -12.96
N PRO A 37 10.56 -7.34 -12.27
CA PRO A 37 9.56 -8.17 -12.93
C PRO A 37 8.49 -7.35 -13.66
N ARG A 38 8.07 -7.79 -14.85
CA ARG A 38 6.96 -7.16 -15.57
C ARG A 38 5.63 -7.41 -14.87
N PHE A 39 4.76 -6.40 -14.83
CA PHE A 39 3.37 -6.56 -14.39
C PHE A 39 2.62 -7.49 -15.35
N ASP A 40 1.98 -8.52 -14.80
CA ASP A 40 1.32 -9.57 -15.57
C ASP A 40 -0.08 -9.18 -16.05
N TYR A 41 -0.12 -8.16 -16.93
CA TYR A 41 -1.37 -7.59 -17.43
C TYR A 41 -2.24 -8.63 -18.14
N GLU A 42 -1.63 -9.46 -18.99
CA GLU A 42 -2.33 -10.43 -19.81
C GLU A 42 -3.01 -11.51 -18.97
N ASP A 43 -2.32 -12.08 -17.98
CA ASP A 43 -2.92 -13.12 -17.14
C ASP A 43 -3.96 -12.54 -16.16
N HIS A 44 -3.77 -11.30 -15.69
CA HIS A 44 -4.79 -10.59 -14.91
C HIS A 44 -6.09 -10.36 -15.71
N VAL A 45 -5.98 -9.99 -16.99
CA VAL A 45 -7.16 -9.88 -17.87
C VAL A 45 -7.81 -11.24 -18.08
N ARG A 46 -7.00 -12.28 -18.31
CA ARG A 46 -7.50 -13.66 -18.46
C ARG A 46 -8.27 -14.12 -17.22
N ALA A 47 -7.74 -13.86 -16.03
CA ALA A 47 -8.38 -14.18 -14.76
C ALA A 47 -9.75 -13.50 -14.63
N LEU A 48 -9.84 -12.22 -14.94
CA LEU A 48 -11.08 -11.44 -14.82
C LEU A 48 -12.14 -11.84 -15.88
N VAL A 49 -11.72 -12.00 -17.14
CA VAL A 49 -12.66 -12.15 -18.27
C VAL A 49 -13.01 -13.61 -18.51
N GLU A 50 -12.02 -14.51 -18.53
CA GLU A 50 -12.22 -15.92 -18.86
C GLU A 50 -12.59 -16.73 -17.63
N LYS A 51 -11.83 -16.57 -16.53
CA LYS A 51 -12.04 -17.35 -15.31
C LYS A 51 -13.05 -16.73 -14.34
N ARG A 52 -13.36 -15.44 -14.51
CA ARG A 52 -14.20 -14.64 -13.60
C ARG A 52 -13.76 -14.69 -12.14
N ILE A 53 -12.45 -14.67 -11.92
CA ILE A 53 -11.85 -14.57 -10.59
C ILE A 53 -11.02 -13.30 -10.50
N TRP A 54 -10.91 -12.75 -9.30
CA TRP A 54 -9.99 -11.65 -9.05
C TRP A 54 -8.54 -12.13 -9.23
N PRO A 55 -7.67 -11.33 -9.87
CA PRO A 55 -6.25 -11.65 -10.00
C PRO A 55 -5.57 -11.77 -8.63
N GLU A 56 -4.42 -12.46 -8.58
CA GLU A 56 -3.64 -12.55 -7.35
C GLU A 56 -3.15 -11.17 -6.89
N SER A 57 -3.14 -10.96 -5.57
CA SER A 57 -2.64 -9.72 -4.97
C SER A 57 -1.14 -9.54 -5.22
N THR A 58 -0.71 -8.28 -5.31
CA THR A 58 0.69 -7.88 -5.49
C THR A 58 1.56 -8.42 -4.36
N ARG A 59 2.52 -9.31 -4.66
CA ARG A 59 3.47 -9.89 -3.67
C ARG A 59 4.88 -9.31 -3.72
N ARG A 60 5.23 -8.68 -4.84
CA ARG A 60 6.56 -8.12 -5.13
C ARG A 60 6.42 -6.89 -5.99
N ILE A 61 7.51 -6.14 -6.13
CA ILE A 61 7.54 -5.03 -7.09
C ILE A 61 7.39 -5.55 -8.52
N SER A 62 6.63 -4.80 -9.32
CA SER A 62 6.54 -5.03 -10.76
C SER A 62 6.39 -3.73 -11.53
N GLU A 63 6.79 -3.72 -12.81
CA GLU A 63 6.73 -2.55 -13.67
C GLU A 63 6.01 -2.84 -15.00
N LEU A 64 5.40 -1.81 -15.58
CA LEU A 64 4.84 -1.82 -16.91
C LEU A 64 5.03 -0.47 -17.59
N ARG A 65 5.42 -0.48 -18.88
CA ARG A 65 5.40 0.73 -19.72
C ARG A 65 4.19 0.76 -20.64
N LEU A 66 3.41 1.84 -20.55
CA LEU A 66 2.36 2.19 -21.49
C LEU A 66 2.77 3.42 -22.30
N THR A 67 2.78 3.31 -23.63
CA THR A 67 3.07 4.46 -24.51
C THR A 67 1.77 5.03 -25.07
N ILE A 68 1.48 6.28 -24.72
CA ILE A 68 0.29 7.02 -25.15
C ILE A 68 0.69 8.01 -26.24
N ARG A 69 0.15 7.81 -27.45
CA ARG A 69 0.31 8.73 -28.59
C ARG A 69 -0.80 9.77 -28.55
N TYR A 70 -0.45 11.05 -28.49
CA TYR A 70 -1.43 12.12 -28.34
C TYR A 70 -1.16 13.32 -29.25
N GLU A 71 -2.19 14.12 -29.47
CA GLU A 71 -2.10 15.43 -30.10
C GLU A 71 -2.13 16.54 -29.05
N SER A 72 -1.21 17.49 -29.20
CA SER A 72 -1.09 18.60 -28.26
C SER A 72 -2.33 19.50 -28.29
N ALA A 73 -2.70 19.99 -27.11
CA ALA A 73 -3.84 20.90 -26.95
C ALA A 73 -3.57 22.29 -27.59
N SER A 74 -2.33 22.78 -27.54
CA SER A 74 -1.97 24.11 -28.04
C SER A 74 -1.85 24.17 -29.57
N PHE A 75 -2.49 25.18 -30.17
CA PHE A 75 -2.55 25.41 -31.62
C PHE A 75 -1.15 25.48 -32.27
N PHE A 76 -0.19 26.14 -31.62
CA PHE A 76 1.19 26.23 -32.10
C PHE A 76 1.93 24.88 -32.08
N SER A 77 1.75 24.09 -31.02
CA SER A 77 2.35 22.76 -30.90
C SER A 77 1.65 21.68 -31.74
N ARG A 78 0.41 21.92 -32.21
CA ARG A 78 -0.29 21.00 -33.13
C ARG A 78 0.40 20.93 -34.49
N ARG A 79 1.12 22.00 -34.89
CA ARG A 79 1.96 22.06 -36.09
C ARG A 79 3.27 21.26 -35.98
N LEU A 80 3.71 20.93 -34.75
CA LEU A 80 4.94 20.16 -34.46
C LEU A 80 4.72 18.64 -34.46
N GLY A 81 3.49 18.16 -34.70
CA GLY A 81 3.17 16.74 -34.85
C GLY A 81 2.68 16.04 -33.57
N ARG A 82 2.55 14.71 -33.67
CA ARG A 82 2.01 13.84 -32.61
C ARG A 82 3.06 13.59 -31.53
N GLY A 83 2.69 13.83 -30.28
CA GLY A 83 3.53 13.55 -29.11
C GLY A 83 3.42 12.09 -28.66
N LYS A 84 4.44 11.62 -27.94
CA LYS A 84 4.45 10.35 -27.22
C LYS A 84 4.68 10.62 -25.74
N LEU A 85 3.85 10.04 -24.89
CA LEU A 85 4.04 9.97 -23.45
C LEU A 85 4.33 8.51 -23.08
N HIS A 86 5.49 8.27 -22.48
CA HIS A 86 5.79 6.98 -21.85
C HIS A 86 5.35 7.07 -20.39
N LEU A 87 4.33 6.29 -20.04
CA LEU A 87 3.82 6.15 -18.69
C LEU A 87 4.35 4.84 -18.12
N ASP A 88 5.33 4.96 -17.23
CA ASP A 88 5.85 3.83 -16.46
C ASP A 88 5.02 3.68 -15.19
N ILE A 89 4.46 2.50 -14.99
CA ILE A 89 3.61 2.15 -13.85
C ILE A 89 4.37 1.12 -13.02
N VAL A 90 4.74 1.50 -11.81
CA VAL A 90 5.38 0.61 -10.83
C VAL A 90 4.33 0.23 -9.80
N ASP A 91 4.10 -1.06 -9.64
CA ASP A 91 3.23 -1.62 -8.60
C ASP A 91 4.10 -2.27 -7.52
N TYR A 92 3.84 -1.94 -6.26
CA TYR A 92 4.57 -2.49 -5.11
C TYR A 92 3.67 -2.55 -3.87
N PRO A 93 3.92 -3.49 -2.93
CA PRO A 93 3.12 -3.62 -1.72
C PRO A 93 3.16 -2.35 -0.86
N GLY A 94 2.00 -1.87 -0.41
CA GLY A 94 1.88 -0.66 0.41
C GLY A 94 2.61 -0.77 1.76
N GLU A 95 2.68 -1.99 2.31
CA GLU A 95 3.39 -2.32 3.55
C GLU A 95 4.86 -1.93 3.49
N TRP A 96 5.46 -1.91 2.30
CA TRP A 96 6.87 -1.53 2.11
C TRP A 96 7.12 -0.04 2.34
N LEU A 97 6.10 0.82 2.26
CA LEU A 97 6.22 2.24 2.58
C LEU A 97 6.33 2.48 4.08
N LEU A 98 5.70 1.63 4.89
CA LEU A 98 5.78 1.71 6.36
C LEU A 98 7.24 1.55 6.83
N ASP A 99 8.04 0.76 6.12
CA ASP A 99 9.45 0.57 6.46
C ASP A 99 10.31 1.82 6.27
N LEU A 100 9.89 2.78 5.45
CA LEU A 100 10.63 4.03 5.29
C LEU A 100 10.73 4.79 6.62
N THR A 101 9.74 4.60 7.50
CA THR A 101 9.75 5.19 8.85
C THR A 101 10.83 4.58 9.76
N LEU A 102 11.31 3.36 9.47
CA LEU A 102 12.43 2.74 10.17
C LEU A 102 13.77 3.44 9.92
N LEU A 103 13.90 4.16 8.78
CA LEU A 103 15.14 4.88 8.47
C LEU A 103 15.45 5.98 9.48
N SER A 104 14.42 6.55 10.12
CA SER A 104 14.56 7.57 11.17
C SER A 104 14.55 7.02 12.59
N ARG A 105 14.40 5.71 12.80
CA ARG A 105 14.35 5.09 14.13
C ARG A 105 15.54 4.17 14.35
N ASP A 106 16.11 4.25 15.54
CA ASP A 106 17.00 3.20 16.04
C ASP A 106 16.19 1.98 16.50
N TYR A 107 16.88 0.87 16.73
CA TYR A 107 16.27 -0.38 17.14
C TYR A 107 15.51 -0.27 18.46
N ALA A 108 16.05 0.47 19.44
CA ALA A 108 15.44 0.59 20.76
C ALA A 108 14.09 1.34 20.70
N THR A 109 14.06 2.43 19.94
CA THR A 109 12.85 3.24 19.71
C THR A 109 11.79 2.41 18.98
N TRP A 110 12.15 1.80 17.84
CA TRP A 110 11.22 0.95 17.09
C TRP A 110 10.69 -0.21 17.94
N SER A 111 11.57 -0.84 18.72
CA SER A 111 11.18 -1.97 19.56
C SER A 111 10.21 -1.57 20.66
N GLY A 112 10.46 -0.44 21.33
CA GLY A 112 9.54 0.11 22.33
C GLY A 112 8.17 0.44 21.74
N GLU A 113 8.13 1.07 20.57
CA GLU A 113 6.88 1.39 19.84
C GLU A 113 6.11 0.11 19.45
N ALA A 114 6.78 -0.88 18.87
CA ALA A 114 6.16 -2.14 18.46
C ALA A 114 5.58 -2.91 19.66
N LEU A 115 6.30 -2.93 20.79
CA LEU A 115 5.82 -3.56 22.03
C LEU A 115 4.66 -2.80 22.66
N ALA A 116 4.69 -1.47 22.62
CA ALA A 116 3.57 -0.66 23.10
C ALA A 116 2.31 -0.89 22.27
N PHE A 117 2.45 -0.94 20.94
CA PHE A 117 1.34 -1.24 20.04
C PHE A 117 0.76 -2.64 20.27
N ALA A 118 1.62 -3.65 20.42
CA ALA A 118 1.19 -5.02 20.69
C ALA A 118 0.45 -5.20 22.02
N ARG A 119 0.70 -4.31 22.99
CA ARG A 119 0.04 -4.28 24.30
C ARG A 119 -1.17 -3.34 24.35
N ALA A 120 -1.43 -2.59 23.28
CA ALA A 120 -2.56 -1.69 23.21
C ALA A 120 -3.89 -2.45 23.21
N GLU A 121 -4.95 -1.77 23.65
CA GLU A 121 -6.28 -2.37 23.77
C GLU A 121 -6.73 -3.00 22.44
N GLY A 122 -7.12 -4.27 22.51
CA GLY A 122 -7.56 -5.05 21.36
C GLY A 122 -6.43 -5.78 20.63
N HIS A 123 -5.15 -5.45 20.80
CA HIS A 123 -4.03 -6.16 20.12
C HIS A 123 -3.45 -7.31 20.96
N ASP A 124 -3.69 -7.28 22.27
CA ASP A 124 -3.21 -8.21 23.28
C ASP A 124 -3.55 -9.68 22.95
N ALA A 125 -4.78 -9.96 22.53
CA ALA A 125 -5.19 -11.32 22.18
C ALA A 125 -4.43 -11.90 20.97
N VAL A 126 -4.19 -11.07 19.96
CA VAL A 126 -3.47 -11.46 18.73
C VAL A 126 -1.97 -11.57 18.99
N ALA A 127 -1.42 -10.71 19.85
CA ALA A 127 -0.01 -10.69 20.21
C ALA A 127 0.36 -11.72 21.28
N ALA A 128 -0.62 -12.33 21.96
CA ALA A 128 -0.41 -13.16 23.15
C ALA A 128 0.66 -14.26 22.99
N PRO A 129 0.69 -15.07 21.90
CA PRO A 129 1.71 -16.11 21.74
C PRO A 129 3.14 -15.54 21.69
N TRP A 130 3.31 -14.45 20.93
CA TRP A 130 4.60 -13.78 20.80
C TRP A 130 5.02 -13.09 22.11
N LEU A 131 4.12 -12.34 22.75
CA LEU A 131 4.40 -11.65 24.02
C LEU A 131 4.70 -12.63 25.16
N ALA A 132 4.01 -13.77 25.23
CA ALA A 132 4.27 -14.81 26.22
C ALA A 132 5.66 -15.42 26.04
N ARG A 133 6.06 -15.69 24.80
CA ARG A 133 7.41 -16.18 24.51
C ARG A 133 8.47 -15.14 24.82
N LEU A 134 8.21 -13.87 24.52
CA LEU A 134 9.13 -12.77 24.79
C LEU A 134 9.36 -12.56 26.29
N ALA A 135 8.35 -12.80 27.14
CA ALA A 135 8.47 -12.68 28.58
C ALA A 135 9.46 -13.69 29.23
N THR A 136 9.84 -14.76 28.52
CA THR A 136 10.82 -15.74 28.99
C THR A 136 12.23 -15.51 28.46
N VAL A 137 12.42 -14.48 27.63
CA VAL A 137 13.70 -14.16 27.00
C VAL A 137 14.44 -13.10 27.82
N ASP A 138 15.71 -13.37 28.12
CA ASP A 138 16.65 -12.36 28.60
C ASP A 138 17.34 -11.69 27.39
N PRO A 139 17.06 -10.41 27.09
CA PRO A 139 17.72 -9.69 26.00
C PRO A 139 19.24 -9.56 26.17
N GLY A 140 19.74 -9.65 27.41
CA GLY A 140 21.16 -9.57 27.76
C GLY A 140 21.92 -10.90 27.62
N ALA A 141 21.22 -12.02 27.41
CA ALA A 141 21.84 -13.32 27.21
C ALA A 141 22.68 -13.38 25.92
N PRO A 142 23.64 -14.32 25.80
CA PRO A 142 24.47 -14.47 24.59
C PRO A 142 23.66 -14.63 23.29
N GLU A 143 24.25 -14.24 22.15
CA GLU A 143 23.62 -14.41 20.82
C GLU A 143 23.18 -15.88 20.59
N ASP A 144 21.93 -16.09 20.15
CA ASP A 144 21.37 -17.40 19.82
C ASP A 144 20.55 -17.32 18.53
N GLU A 145 21.03 -18.01 17.49
CA GLU A 145 20.40 -18.05 16.17
C GLU A 145 19.03 -18.73 16.18
N THR A 146 18.90 -19.81 16.96
CA THR A 146 17.66 -20.60 17.01
C THR A 146 16.57 -19.78 17.69
N LEU A 147 16.92 -19.14 18.80
CA LEU A 147 16.04 -18.21 19.49
C LEU A 147 15.66 -17.02 18.62
N ALA A 148 16.61 -16.44 17.89
CA ALA A 148 16.32 -15.29 17.04
C ALA A 148 15.33 -15.63 15.91
N ARG A 149 15.48 -16.81 15.30
CA ARG A 149 14.54 -17.31 14.27
C ARG A 149 13.16 -17.60 14.85
N GLU A 150 13.09 -18.20 16.03
CA GLU A 150 11.82 -18.47 16.73
C GLU A 150 11.06 -17.15 17.00
N LEU A 151 11.74 -16.16 17.58
CA LEU A 151 11.14 -14.86 17.89
C LEU A 151 10.69 -14.12 16.62
N ALA A 152 11.50 -14.14 15.56
CA ALA A 152 11.15 -13.53 14.28
C ALA A 152 9.93 -14.20 13.64
N ALA A 153 9.82 -15.53 13.73
CA ALA A 153 8.67 -16.28 13.21
C ALA A 153 7.38 -15.92 13.99
N LEU A 154 7.43 -15.89 15.32
CA LEU A 154 6.28 -15.50 16.16
C LEU A 154 5.87 -14.04 15.91
N PHE A 155 6.83 -13.14 15.75
CA PHE A 155 6.55 -11.76 15.41
C PHE A 155 5.93 -11.62 14.00
N THR A 156 6.43 -12.39 13.03
CA THR A 156 5.84 -12.45 11.68
C THR A 156 4.41 -12.98 11.70
N GLU A 157 4.16 -14.02 12.50
CA GLU A 157 2.83 -14.58 12.70
C GLU A 157 1.87 -13.57 13.32
N TYR A 158 2.33 -12.83 14.34
CA TYR A 158 1.59 -11.72 14.95
C TYR A 158 1.21 -10.65 13.92
N LEU A 159 2.18 -10.15 13.14
CA LEU A 159 1.92 -9.17 12.08
C LEU A 159 0.89 -9.73 11.08
N GLY A 160 1.02 -11.01 10.71
CA GLY A 160 0.12 -11.67 9.77
C GLY A 160 -1.29 -11.85 10.35
N ALA A 161 -1.40 -12.11 11.64
CA ALA A 161 -2.67 -12.21 12.33
C ALA A 161 -3.37 -10.85 12.43
N CYS A 162 -2.63 -9.77 12.69
CA CYS A 162 -3.16 -8.41 12.59
C CYS A 162 -3.74 -8.15 11.20
N ARG A 163 -3.02 -8.53 10.13
CA ARG A 163 -3.52 -8.37 8.75
C ARG A 163 -4.81 -9.14 8.48
N ARG A 164 -4.96 -10.34 9.06
CA ARG A 164 -6.12 -11.23 8.83
C ARG A 164 -7.36 -10.87 9.64
N SER A 165 -7.19 -10.21 10.79
CA SER A 165 -8.30 -9.91 11.71
C SER A 165 -9.09 -8.65 11.32
N ASP A 166 -9.18 -8.34 10.03
CA ASP A 166 -9.73 -7.09 9.48
C ASP A 166 -9.12 -5.81 10.08
N ARG A 167 -7.91 -5.92 10.63
CA ARG A 167 -7.13 -4.79 11.11
C ARG A 167 -6.09 -4.46 10.06
N VAL A 168 -5.86 -3.16 9.87
CA VAL A 168 -4.78 -2.73 9.00
C VAL A 168 -3.47 -3.14 9.67
N ALA A 169 -2.67 -3.97 9.00
CA ALA A 169 -1.32 -4.27 9.46
C ALA A 169 -0.47 -3.01 9.30
N THR A 170 -0.49 -2.17 10.34
CA THR A 170 0.12 -0.84 10.35
C THR A 170 1.58 -0.86 10.81
N GLN A 171 2.06 -1.99 11.34
CA GLN A 171 3.36 -2.06 11.97
C GLN A 171 4.45 -2.53 10.99
N PRO A 172 5.55 -1.76 10.83
CA PRO A 172 6.73 -2.27 10.16
C PRO A 172 7.41 -3.36 11.02
N PRO A 173 8.10 -4.34 10.41
CA PRO A 173 8.60 -4.30 9.03
C PRO A 173 7.66 -4.95 8.00
N GLY A 174 7.31 -4.22 6.94
CA GLY A 174 6.39 -4.67 5.90
C GLY A 174 6.89 -5.87 5.09
N ARG A 175 8.21 -6.07 4.95
CA ARG A 175 8.74 -7.26 4.27
C ARG A 175 8.59 -8.55 5.08
N PHE A 176 8.19 -8.49 6.35
CA PHE A 176 7.83 -9.71 7.10
C PHE A 176 6.51 -10.29 6.57
N LEU A 177 5.58 -9.42 6.15
CA LEU A 177 4.31 -9.82 5.55
C LEU A 177 4.42 -10.08 4.05
N MET A 178 5.26 -9.29 3.39
CA MET A 178 5.42 -9.29 1.94
C MET A 178 6.92 -9.41 1.60
N PRO A 179 7.54 -10.59 1.78
CA PRO A 179 8.98 -10.75 1.67
C PRO A 179 9.51 -10.58 0.25
N GLY A 180 8.68 -10.80 -0.77
CA GLY A 180 9.11 -10.77 -2.17
C GLY A 180 10.29 -11.74 -2.39
N ASP A 181 11.40 -11.23 -2.91
CA ASP A 181 12.60 -12.03 -3.18
C ASP A 181 13.46 -12.30 -1.92
N LEU A 182 13.08 -11.78 -0.75
CA LEU A 182 13.78 -11.97 0.52
C LEU A 182 13.24 -13.14 1.35
N ASP A 183 12.33 -13.93 0.79
CA ASP A 183 11.77 -15.08 1.50
C ASP A 183 12.88 -16.05 1.94
N GLY A 184 12.86 -16.46 3.21
CA GLY A 184 13.91 -17.26 3.83
C GLY A 184 15.24 -16.53 4.11
N SER A 185 15.36 -15.22 3.86
CA SER A 185 16.59 -14.45 4.11
C SER A 185 16.85 -14.22 5.60
N PRO A 186 18.12 -14.34 6.06
CA PRO A 186 18.51 -13.92 7.40
C PRO A 186 18.22 -12.44 7.69
N ALA A 187 18.07 -11.60 6.66
CA ALA A 187 17.67 -10.20 6.83
C ALA A 187 16.28 -10.03 7.48
N LEU A 188 15.44 -11.08 7.48
CA LEU A 188 14.11 -11.11 8.10
C LEU A 188 14.08 -11.91 9.41
N THR A 189 15.23 -12.12 10.06
CA THR A 189 15.35 -12.93 11.29
C THR A 189 15.60 -12.07 12.53
N PHE A 190 14.80 -11.02 12.71
CA PHE A 190 14.82 -10.20 13.92
C PHE A 190 13.41 -9.96 14.46
N ALA A 191 13.32 -9.63 15.74
CA ALA A 191 12.07 -9.31 16.43
C ALA A 191 12.31 -8.19 17.44
N PRO A 192 11.28 -7.43 17.85
CA PRO A 192 11.43 -6.43 18.87
C PRO A 192 11.67 -7.07 20.25
N LEU A 193 12.67 -6.56 20.98
CA LEU A 193 13.01 -6.94 22.35
C LEU A 193 12.89 -5.74 23.30
N PRO A 194 12.49 -5.95 24.57
CA PRO A 194 12.53 -4.88 25.57
C PRO A 194 13.99 -4.51 25.83
N VAL A 195 14.43 -3.37 25.31
CA VAL A 195 15.82 -2.90 25.46
C VAL A 195 15.82 -1.54 26.16
N GLU A 196 16.70 -1.43 27.15
CA GLU A 196 16.99 -0.17 27.84
C GLU A 196 18.45 0.22 27.55
N GLY A 197 18.66 1.41 26.97
CA GLY A 197 20.00 1.88 26.64
C GLY A 197 20.70 1.08 25.54
N THR A 198 22.03 1.01 25.60
CA THR A 198 22.85 0.32 24.60
C THR A 198 22.99 -1.16 24.95
N PRO A 199 22.60 -2.10 24.07
CA PRO A 199 22.76 -3.53 24.31
C PRO A 199 24.21 -3.95 24.57
N PRO A 200 24.48 -4.87 25.51
CA PRO A 200 25.82 -5.44 25.70
C PRO A 200 26.32 -6.13 24.43
N ALA A 201 27.61 -5.99 24.12
CA ALA A 201 28.21 -6.67 22.97
C ALA A 201 28.10 -8.21 23.11
N GLY A 202 27.75 -8.88 22.02
CA GLY A 202 27.54 -10.34 22.02
C GLY A 202 26.24 -10.81 22.68
N SER A 203 25.34 -9.88 23.03
CA SER A 203 23.99 -10.23 23.52
C SER A 203 23.00 -10.45 22.39
N LEU A 204 21.90 -11.16 22.68
CA LEU A 204 20.75 -11.31 21.79
C LEU A 204 20.21 -9.94 21.36
N ALA A 205 20.12 -8.97 22.26
CA ALA A 205 19.70 -7.61 21.93
C ALA A 205 20.64 -6.91 20.95
N ALA A 206 21.96 -7.07 21.09
CA ALA A 206 22.93 -6.55 20.13
C ALA A 206 22.81 -7.24 18.75
N MET A 207 22.56 -8.55 18.74
CA MET A 207 22.31 -9.33 17.52
C MET A 207 21.07 -8.80 16.76
N MET A 208 19.96 -8.58 17.48
CA MET A 208 18.73 -8.07 16.89
C MET A 208 18.89 -6.64 16.36
N ALA A 209 19.55 -5.77 17.12
CA ALA A 209 19.84 -4.40 16.68
C ALA A 209 20.71 -4.38 15.41
N ARG A 210 21.74 -5.23 15.34
CA ARG A 210 22.58 -5.39 14.14
C ARG A 210 21.76 -5.86 12.93
N ARG A 211 20.86 -6.83 13.12
CA ARG A 211 19.98 -7.35 12.04
C ARG A 211 18.98 -6.30 11.57
N TYR A 212 18.40 -5.53 12.49
CA TYR A 212 17.55 -4.40 12.16
C TYR A 212 18.26 -3.34 11.31
N GLU A 213 19.50 -2.96 11.68
CA GLU A 213 20.28 -2.03 10.85
C GLU A 213 20.70 -2.65 9.51
N SER A 214 20.98 -3.95 9.49
CA SER A 214 21.24 -4.69 8.25
C SER A 214 20.02 -4.64 7.33
N TYR A 215 18.81 -4.86 7.85
CA TYR A 215 17.55 -4.74 7.13
C TYR A 215 17.36 -3.32 6.56
N LYS A 216 17.57 -2.28 7.37
CA LYS A 216 17.53 -0.89 6.89
C LYS A 216 18.51 -0.66 5.74
N SER A 217 19.74 -1.16 5.86
CA SER A 217 20.80 -0.92 4.88
C SER A 217 20.64 -1.70 3.57
N ALA A 218 20.21 -2.96 3.65
CA ALA A 218 20.17 -3.90 2.53
C ALA A 218 18.79 -3.99 1.87
N VAL A 219 17.72 -3.61 2.57
CA VAL A 219 16.33 -3.75 2.07
C VAL A 219 15.66 -2.39 1.91
N VAL A 220 15.61 -1.60 2.97
CA VAL A 220 14.81 -0.35 2.97
C VAL A 220 15.46 0.74 2.13
N ARG A 221 16.76 0.98 2.30
CA ARG A 221 17.47 2.02 1.53
C ARG A 221 17.55 1.73 0.03
N PRO A 222 17.88 0.51 -0.43
CA PRO A 222 17.92 0.22 -1.86
C PRO A 222 16.54 0.42 -2.48
N PHE A 223 15.46 -0.06 -1.84
CA PHE A 223 14.11 0.18 -2.33
C PHE A 223 13.80 1.68 -2.48
N PHE A 224 14.14 2.49 -1.47
CA PHE A 224 13.93 3.93 -1.54
C PHE A 224 14.71 4.58 -2.69
N ARG A 225 16.00 4.27 -2.79
CA ARG A 225 16.91 4.86 -3.79
C ARG A 225 16.55 4.43 -5.22
N ASP A 226 16.32 3.14 -5.43
CA ASP A 226 16.26 2.53 -6.75
C ASP A 226 14.87 2.61 -7.37
N HIS A 227 13.82 2.72 -6.54
CA HIS A 227 12.44 2.78 -7.00
C HIS A 227 11.73 4.07 -6.55
N PHE A 228 11.61 4.28 -5.24
CA PHE A 228 10.75 5.36 -4.71
C PHE A 228 11.23 6.76 -5.11
N ALA A 229 12.54 7.01 -5.08
CA ALA A 229 13.14 8.30 -5.44
C ALA A 229 12.98 8.66 -6.93
N ARG A 230 12.60 7.70 -7.78
CA ARG A 230 12.40 7.90 -9.22
C ARG A 230 10.95 8.21 -9.59
N LEU A 231 10.01 8.11 -8.64
CA LEU A 231 8.59 8.29 -8.89
C LEU A 231 8.25 9.78 -9.11
N ASP A 232 7.53 10.06 -10.20
CA ASP A 232 7.03 11.39 -10.52
C ASP A 232 5.66 11.67 -9.87
N ARG A 233 4.84 10.63 -9.68
CA ARG A 233 3.44 10.68 -9.20
C ARG A 233 3.17 9.45 -8.35
N GLN A 234 2.30 9.58 -7.35
CA GLN A 234 1.88 8.46 -6.51
C GLN A 234 0.36 8.33 -6.46
N ILE A 235 -0.13 7.08 -6.50
CA ILE A 235 -1.47 6.73 -6.06
C ILE A 235 -1.36 5.75 -4.88
N VAL A 236 -2.15 5.99 -3.82
CA VAL A 236 -2.29 5.09 -2.67
C VAL A 236 -3.73 4.58 -2.69
N LEU A 237 -3.89 3.28 -2.90
CA LEU A 237 -5.19 2.61 -2.93
C LEU A 237 -5.58 2.23 -1.50
N VAL A 238 -6.77 2.62 -1.08
CA VAL A 238 -7.23 2.45 0.30
C VAL A 238 -8.59 1.78 0.32
N ASP A 239 -8.67 0.64 1.01
CA ASP A 239 -9.94 -0.03 1.24
C ASP A 239 -10.64 0.52 2.49
N VAL A 240 -11.42 1.58 2.29
CA VAL A 240 -12.13 2.24 3.38
C VAL A 240 -13.38 1.44 3.78
N LEU A 241 -13.97 0.67 2.86
CA LEU A 241 -15.18 -0.09 3.12
C LEU A 241 -14.91 -1.25 4.08
N ASP A 242 -13.85 -2.02 3.82
CA ASP A 242 -13.47 -3.14 4.69
C ASP A 242 -13.13 -2.62 6.10
N ALA A 243 -12.44 -1.47 6.22
CA ALA A 243 -12.13 -0.86 7.51
C ALA A 243 -13.38 -0.33 8.26
N LEU A 244 -14.40 0.15 7.55
CA LEU A 244 -15.67 0.57 8.14
C LEU A 244 -16.48 -0.62 8.67
N ASP A 245 -16.51 -1.73 7.93
CA ASP A 245 -17.20 -2.97 8.33
C ASP A 245 -16.54 -3.59 9.57
N ALA A 246 -15.21 -3.55 9.65
CA ALA A 246 -14.43 -4.02 10.79
C ALA A 246 -14.57 -3.16 12.08
N GLY A 247 -15.09 -1.94 11.95
CA GLY A 247 -15.43 -1.07 13.07
C GLY A 247 -14.37 -0.03 13.48
N ALA A 248 -14.64 0.66 14.59
CA ALA A 248 -13.92 1.89 14.96
C ALA A 248 -12.41 1.70 15.18
N THR A 249 -11.99 0.57 15.75
CA THR A 249 -10.57 0.27 15.97
C THR A 249 -9.82 0.12 14.64
N ALA A 250 -10.37 -0.63 13.68
CA ALA A 250 -9.76 -0.80 12.36
C ALA A 250 -9.66 0.53 11.59
N LEU A 251 -10.66 1.41 11.74
CA LEU A 251 -10.64 2.75 11.16
C LEU A 251 -9.55 3.64 11.78
N ALA A 252 -9.36 3.57 13.09
CA ALA A 252 -8.29 4.28 13.80
C ALA A 252 -6.89 3.76 13.39
N ASP A 253 -6.75 2.44 13.26
CA ASP A 253 -5.54 1.81 12.72
C ASP A 253 -5.25 2.32 11.30
N LEU A 254 -6.27 2.33 10.42
CA LEU A 254 -6.13 2.87 9.07
C LEU A 254 -5.66 4.34 9.07
N GLU A 255 -6.23 5.19 9.93
CA GLU A 255 -5.79 6.59 10.09
C GLU A 255 -4.29 6.66 10.44
N GLY A 256 -3.83 5.82 11.37
CA GLY A 256 -2.42 5.71 11.76
C GLY A 256 -1.50 5.29 10.60
N ALA A 257 -1.86 4.23 9.87
CA ALA A 257 -1.08 3.76 8.72
C ALA A 257 -1.00 4.82 7.61
N LEU A 258 -2.10 5.51 7.31
CA LEU A 258 -2.12 6.59 6.33
C LEU A 258 -1.21 7.76 6.77
N ALA A 259 -1.17 8.05 8.08
CA ALA A 259 -0.26 9.05 8.63
C ALA A 259 1.22 8.66 8.48
N ASP A 260 1.55 7.38 8.74
CA ASP A 260 2.90 6.86 8.58
C ASP A 260 3.35 6.85 7.11
N VAL A 261 2.48 6.40 6.20
CA VAL A 261 2.70 6.47 4.76
C VAL A 261 2.94 7.93 4.33
N LEU A 262 2.14 8.88 4.81
CA LEU A 262 2.35 10.30 4.54
C LEU A 262 3.66 10.85 5.10
N SER A 263 4.08 10.37 6.27
CA SER A 263 5.36 10.74 6.86
C SER A 263 6.55 10.27 6.02
N ALA A 264 6.43 9.10 5.38
CA ALA A 264 7.47 8.53 4.52
C ALA A 264 7.76 9.43 3.29
N PHE A 265 6.75 10.09 2.73
CA PHE A 265 6.95 11.06 1.64
C PHE A 265 7.72 12.32 2.08
N ARG A 266 7.79 12.64 3.38
CA ARG A 266 8.60 13.76 3.89
C ARG A 266 10.10 13.46 3.87
N ILE A 267 10.48 12.18 3.94
CA ILE A 267 11.89 11.79 4.08
C ILE A 267 12.71 12.19 2.84
N GLY A 268 12.06 12.37 1.68
CA GLY A 268 12.69 12.97 0.48
C GLY A 268 12.87 14.49 0.50
N GLY A 269 12.43 15.18 1.57
CA GLY A 269 12.29 16.63 1.62
C GLY A 269 13.54 17.41 2.00
N THR A 270 14.26 17.05 3.08
CA THR A 270 15.29 17.96 3.65
C THR A 270 16.36 17.32 4.54
N GLY A 271 16.52 15.99 4.60
CA GLY A 271 17.51 15.40 5.51
C GLY A 271 18.17 14.13 4.96
N TRP A 272 19.47 14.23 4.69
CA TRP A 272 20.46 13.15 4.53
C TRP A 272 20.86 12.67 3.12
N PHE A 273 20.03 12.82 2.08
CA PHE A 273 20.39 12.42 0.70
C PHE A 273 20.13 13.47 -0.39
N SER A 274 20.08 14.76 -0.03
CA SER A 274 19.51 15.83 -0.87
C SER A 274 20.38 16.34 -2.04
N SER A 275 21.59 15.85 -2.29
CA SER A 275 22.47 16.53 -3.26
C SER A 275 22.32 16.09 -4.73
N LEU A 276 21.60 15.02 -5.05
CA LEU A 276 21.58 14.46 -6.42
C LEU A 276 20.22 14.06 -7.00
N VAL A 277 19.11 14.23 -6.28
CA VAL A 277 17.79 13.79 -6.74
C VAL A 277 16.98 14.95 -7.33
N THR A 278 16.80 14.95 -8.65
CA THR A 278 16.12 16.01 -9.41
C THR A 278 14.61 15.79 -9.62
N ARG A 279 14.12 14.55 -9.41
CA ARG A 279 12.68 14.22 -9.52
C ARG A 279 12.08 14.01 -8.14
N ARG A 280 10.98 14.69 -7.85
CA ARG A 280 10.22 14.54 -6.61
C ARG A 280 8.76 14.33 -6.95
N ILE A 281 8.09 13.47 -6.18
CA ILE A 281 6.65 13.29 -6.25
C ILE A 281 5.99 14.65 -5.97
N ASP A 282 5.37 15.24 -6.99
CA ASP A 282 4.69 16.53 -6.87
C ASP A 282 3.16 16.38 -6.67
N ARG A 283 2.63 15.16 -6.86
CA ARG A 283 1.22 14.82 -6.71
C ARG A 283 1.05 13.44 -6.11
N ILE A 284 0.23 13.38 -5.09
CA ILE A 284 -0.16 12.16 -4.39
C ILE A 284 -1.69 12.08 -4.44
N LEU A 285 -2.21 10.95 -4.89
CA LEU A 285 -3.64 10.66 -4.88
C LEU A 285 -3.93 9.56 -3.88
N PHE A 286 -4.79 9.81 -2.89
CA PHE A 286 -5.41 8.77 -2.08
C PHE A 286 -6.72 8.36 -2.73
N ALA A 287 -6.89 7.09 -3.04
CA ALA A 287 -8.06 6.58 -3.73
C ALA A 287 -8.79 5.55 -2.88
N ALA A 288 -10.02 5.86 -2.45
CA ALA A 288 -10.90 4.89 -1.82
C ALA A 288 -11.34 3.88 -2.90
N THR A 289 -10.90 2.64 -2.78
CA THR A 289 -11.16 1.59 -3.78
C THR A 289 -12.51 0.92 -3.60
N LYS A 290 -12.89 0.07 -4.57
CA LYS A 290 -14.13 -0.71 -4.57
C LYS A 290 -15.39 0.15 -4.43
N ALA A 291 -15.36 1.40 -4.89
CA ALA A 291 -16.51 2.31 -4.76
C ALA A 291 -17.77 1.79 -5.49
N ASP A 292 -17.64 0.85 -6.43
CA ASP A 292 -18.79 0.18 -7.04
C ASP A 292 -19.56 -0.72 -6.06
N HIS A 293 -19.02 -1.02 -4.88
CA HIS A 293 -19.77 -1.66 -3.79
C HIS A 293 -20.71 -0.68 -3.07
N LEU A 294 -20.80 0.57 -3.53
CA LEU A 294 -21.77 1.56 -3.10
C LEU A 294 -22.54 2.12 -4.30
N HIS A 295 -23.77 2.57 -4.04
CA HIS A 295 -24.52 3.37 -5.01
C HIS A 295 -23.81 4.71 -5.24
N HIS A 296 -23.85 5.28 -6.45
CA HIS A 296 -23.15 6.54 -6.75
C HIS A 296 -23.47 7.70 -5.81
N GLY A 297 -24.66 7.70 -5.22
CA GLY A 297 -25.10 8.69 -4.23
C GLY A 297 -24.27 8.72 -2.93
N ASP A 298 -23.45 7.69 -2.69
CA ASP A 298 -22.59 7.57 -1.51
C ASP A 298 -21.09 7.73 -1.81
N HIS A 299 -20.69 7.87 -3.09
CA HIS A 299 -19.28 7.98 -3.46
C HIS A 299 -18.63 9.23 -2.85
N ASP A 300 -19.34 10.36 -2.83
CA ASP A 300 -18.86 11.60 -2.19
C ASP A 300 -18.67 11.43 -0.67
N ARG A 301 -19.49 10.58 -0.02
CA ARG A 301 -19.35 10.28 1.41
C ARG A 301 -18.12 9.43 1.68
N LEU A 302 -17.87 8.42 0.84
CA LEU A 302 -16.67 7.59 0.92
C LEU A 302 -15.40 8.42 0.72
N GLU A 303 -15.42 9.34 -0.26
CA GLU A 303 -14.34 10.31 -0.47
C GLU A 303 -14.14 11.21 0.75
N ALA A 304 -15.22 11.77 1.32
CA ALA A 304 -15.15 12.62 2.50
C ALA A 304 -14.59 11.90 3.74
N ILE A 305 -14.93 10.62 3.93
CA ILE A 305 -14.37 9.79 5.00
C ILE A 305 -12.86 9.64 4.81
N LEU A 306 -12.40 9.23 3.62
CA LEU A 306 -10.97 9.10 3.35
C LEU A 306 -10.25 10.44 3.52
N ALA A 307 -10.85 11.53 3.04
CA ALA A 307 -10.31 12.87 3.20
C ALA A 307 -10.14 13.24 4.69
N ARG A 308 -11.10 12.85 5.54
CA ARG A 308 -11.04 13.09 6.99
C ARG A 308 -9.95 12.28 7.68
N LEU A 309 -9.71 11.03 7.25
CA LEU A 309 -8.63 10.19 7.77
C LEU A 309 -7.25 10.77 7.43
N VAL A 310 -7.05 11.24 6.19
CA VAL A 310 -5.75 11.80 5.79
C VAL A 310 -5.57 13.25 6.26
N ALA A 311 -6.64 13.99 6.59
CA ALA A 311 -6.60 15.42 6.91
C ALA A 311 -5.61 15.75 8.05
N GLY A 312 -5.56 14.95 9.11
CA GLY A 312 -4.66 15.20 10.24
C GLY A 312 -3.19 15.10 9.84
N ALA A 313 -2.84 14.05 9.11
CA ALA A 313 -1.49 13.86 8.58
C ALA A 313 -1.13 14.91 7.52
N VAL A 314 -2.08 15.26 6.65
CA VAL A 314 -1.91 16.30 5.63
C VAL A 314 -1.71 17.68 6.24
N GLY A 315 -2.45 18.04 7.28
CA GLY A 315 -2.31 19.34 7.96
C GLY A 315 -1.00 19.47 8.75
N ARG A 316 -0.55 18.38 9.40
CA ARG A 316 0.75 18.34 10.10
C ARG A 316 1.93 18.32 9.12
N ALA A 317 1.74 17.68 7.97
CA ALA A 317 2.69 17.70 6.87
C ALA A 317 2.59 19.06 6.16
N LYS A 318 3.47 20.00 6.48
CA LYS A 318 3.83 21.07 5.54
C LYS A 318 4.48 20.38 4.32
N PHE A 319 3.69 19.82 3.40
CA PHE A 319 4.20 19.11 2.24
C PHE A 319 5.19 20.01 1.52
N ALA A 320 6.33 19.44 1.16
CA ALA A 320 7.40 20.12 0.44
C ALA A 320 7.02 20.41 -1.03
N GLY A 321 5.80 20.93 -1.26
CA GLY A 321 5.24 21.27 -2.57
C GLY A 321 4.37 20.20 -3.23
N ALA A 322 4.21 19.01 -2.63
CA ALA A 322 3.36 17.96 -3.21
C ALA A 322 1.86 18.26 -2.99
N ARG A 323 1.09 18.21 -4.07
CA ARG A 323 -0.37 18.36 -4.04
C ARG A 323 -1.02 17.02 -3.71
N VAL A 324 -1.76 16.97 -2.61
CA VAL A 324 -2.52 15.78 -2.20
C VAL A 324 -3.97 15.92 -2.66
N GLU A 325 -4.48 14.91 -3.33
CA GLU A 325 -5.88 14.78 -3.73
C GLU A 325 -6.46 13.49 -3.16
N VAL A 326 -7.78 13.45 -2.99
CA VAL A 326 -8.53 12.28 -2.51
C VAL A 326 -9.66 12.03 -3.49
N LEU A 327 -9.94 10.77 -3.82
CA LEU A 327 -11.13 10.42 -4.62
C LEU A 327 -11.65 9.01 -4.30
N ALA A 328 -12.92 8.75 -4.59
CA ALA A 328 -13.47 7.39 -4.61
C ALA A 328 -13.46 6.80 -6.02
N LEU A 329 -12.99 5.56 -6.19
CA LEU A 329 -12.97 4.86 -7.48
C LEU A 329 -13.29 3.36 -7.38
N GLY A 330 -13.88 2.83 -8.44
CA GLY A 330 -13.94 1.39 -8.74
C GLY A 330 -13.11 1.11 -9.98
N SER A 331 -12.00 0.36 -9.84
CA SER A 331 -11.11 0.09 -10.99
C SER A 331 -11.75 -0.88 -11.99
N VAL A 332 -12.45 -1.89 -11.48
CA VAL A 332 -13.27 -2.83 -12.23
C VAL A 332 -14.66 -2.77 -11.60
N ARG A 333 -15.67 -2.32 -12.35
CA ARG A 333 -17.05 -2.25 -11.87
C ARG A 333 -17.67 -3.65 -11.93
N ALA A 334 -17.89 -4.27 -10.77
CA ALA A 334 -18.50 -5.61 -10.63
C ALA A 334 -20.00 -5.54 -10.35
N THR A 335 -20.54 -4.36 -10.05
CA THR A 335 -21.96 -4.15 -9.73
C THR A 335 -22.66 -3.24 -10.75
N ARG A 336 -23.99 -3.32 -10.79
CA ARG A 336 -24.86 -2.35 -11.45
C ARG A 336 -25.77 -1.67 -10.44
N GLU A 337 -26.23 -0.48 -10.77
CA GLU A 337 -27.16 0.26 -9.91
C GLU A 337 -28.61 -0.14 -10.20
N GLY A 338 -29.43 -0.05 -9.17
CA GLY A 338 -30.86 -0.27 -9.24
C GLY A 338 -31.58 0.46 -8.12
N THR A 339 -32.90 0.30 -8.11
CA THR A 339 -33.75 0.83 -7.04
C THR A 339 -34.66 -0.31 -6.58
N VAL A 340 -34.70 -0.54 -5.27
CA VAL A 340 -35.58 -1.54 -4.66
C VAL A 340 -36.65 -0.80 -3.86
N SER A 341 -37.92 -1.17 -4.08
CA SER A 341 -39.02 -0.66 -3.26
C SER A 341 -39.16 -1.52 -2.00
N ARG A 342 -39.03 -0.90 -0.82
CA ARG A 342 -39.25 -1.55 0.47
C ARG A 342 -40.14 -0.67 1.33
N ARG A 343 -41.27 -1.22 1.81
CA ARG A 343 -42.26 -0.49 2.65
C ARG A 343 -42.76 0.83 2.02
N GLY A 344 -42.82 0.91 0.69
CA GLY A 344 -43.27 2.10 -0.03
C GLY A 344 -42.17 3.15 -0.28
N GLU A 345 -40.94 2.91 0.20
CA GLU A 345 -39.79 3.77 -0.06
C GLU A 345 -38.92 3.17 -1.17
N ALA A 346 -38.51 4.03 -2.11
CA ALA A 346 -37.56 3.67 -3.16
C ALA A 346 -36.13 3.83 -2.61
N LEU A 347 -35.45 2.71 -2.40
CA LEU A 347 -34.10 2.67 -1.85
C LEU A 347 -33.08 2.52 -2.98
N PRO A 348 -32.04 3.38 -3.03
CA PRO A 348 -30.88 3.16 -3.89
C PRO A 348 -30.24 1.80 -3.56
N SER A 349 -29.88 1.04 -4.58
CA SER A 349 -29.34 -0.31 -4.39
C SER A 349 -28.29 -0.65 -5.44
N ILE A 350 -27.43 -1.60 -5.10
CA ILE A 350 -26.51 -2.22 -6.03
C ILE A 350 -26.93 -3.67 -6.28
N ILE A 351 -26.63 -4.17 -7.46
CA ILE A 351 -26.94 -5.53 -7.90
C ILE A 351 -25.65 -6.12 -8.45
N GLY A 352 -25.22 -7.25 -7.90
CA GLY A 352 -24.00 -7.94 -8.31
C GLY A 352 -24.10 -9.44 -8.04
N THR A 353 -22.98 -10.12 -8.21
CA THR A 353 -22.82 -11.53 -7.85
C THR A 353 -21.91 -11.60 -6.63
N PRO A 354 -22.39 -12.10 -5.47
CA PRO A 354 -21.56 -12.29 -4.29
C PRO A 354 -20.40 -13.26 -4.55
N LEU A 355 -19.36 -13.20 -3.71
CA LEU A 355 -18.26 -14.15 -3.77
C LEU A 355 -18.74 -15.57 -3.35
N PRO A 356 -18.13 -16.64 -3.87
CA PRO A 356 -18.41 -17.99 -3.40
C PRO A 356 -18.18 -18.10 -1.89
N GLY A 357 -19.18 -18.61 -1.16
CA GLY A 357 -19.18 -18.73 0.30
C GLY A 357 -19.68 -17.49 1.05
N GLU A 358 -19.94 -16.38 0.36
CA GLU A 358 -20.49 -15.17 0.97
C GLU A 358 -21.97 -15.40 1.35
N THR A 359 -22.37 -14.90 2.52
CA THR A 359 -23.76 -15.00 2.99
C THR A 359 -24.41 -13.63 2.98
N VAL A 360 -25.44 -13.45 2.15
CA VAL A 360 -26.22 -12.21 2.07
C VAL A 360 -27.65 -12.50 2.50
N GLU A 361 -28.12 -11.79 3.54
CA GLU A 361 -29.45 -11.99 4.16
C GLU A 361 -29.79 -13.47 4.48
N GLY A 362 -28.80 -14.22 4.96
CA GLY A 362 -28.95 -15.63 5.34
C GLY A 362 -28.92 -16.62 4.17
N ARG A 363 -28.68 -16.16 2.94
CA ARG A 363 -28.42 -17.02 1.78
C ARG A 363 -26.92 -17.07 1.48
N ALA A 364 -26.35 -18.27 1.52
CA ALA A 364 -25.00 -18.54 1.04
C ALA A 364 -24.97 -18.64 -0.50
N PHE A 365 -23.91 -18.12 -1.12
CA PHE A 365 -23.71 -18.08 -2.57
C PHE A 365 -22.60 -18.99 -3.07
#